data_AF-A0A2P2DXI9-F1
#
_entry.id   AF-A0A2P2DXI9-F1
#
_cell.length_a   1.000
_cell.length_b   1.000
_cell.length_c   1.000
_cell.angle_alpha   90.00
_cell.angle_beta   90.00
_cell.angle_gamma   90.00
#
_symmetry.space_group_name_H-M   'P 1'
#
loop_
_entity.id
_entity.type
_entity.pdbx_description
1 polymer ?
#
loop_
_entity_poly.entity_id
_entity_poly.type
_entity_poly.pdbx_seq_one_letter_code
_entity_poly.pdbx_strand_id
1 'polypeptide(L)'
;MQIPPILVSATKNTNGTFNVNVRATNPELIFSGYRLYLATTENDARNSGDLNAGADCTLSAGSLVVLPVQPRDYVFLIDPSENTIAAGSGIDCKFKVQGNTGNFIAVRALSLSIQVQSGSSTIQVSGPSNAIQLP
;
A
#
# COMPACT_ATOMS: atom_id res chain seq x y z
N MET A 1 -2.83 -16.69 -5.88
CA MET A 1 -3.14 -15.86 -4.69
C MET A 1 -1.98 -14.89 -4.50
N GLN A 2 -2.24 -13.59 -4.40
CA GLN A 2 -1.17 -12.59 -4.23
C GLN A 2 -0.62 -12.64 -2.81
N ILE A 3 0.70 -12.65 -2.68
CA ILE A 3 1.38 -12.64 -1.38
C ILE A 3 1.18 -11.25 -0.75
N PRO A 4 0.65 -11.16 0.48
CA PRO A 4 0.54 -9.88 1.18
C PRO A 4 1.92 -9.22 1.35
N PRO A 5 2.00 -7.88 1.32
CA PRO A 5 3.22 -7.19 1.66
C PRO A 5 3.54 -7.34 3.15
N ILE A 6 4.77 -7.00 3.53
CA ILE A 6 5.23 -6.96 4.93
C ILE A 6 5.64 -5.52 5.25
N LEU A 7 5.03 -4.95 6.30
CA LEU A 7 5.43 -3.64 6.83
C LEU A 7 6.63 -3.85 7.76
N VAL A 8 7.74 -3.20 7.44
CA VAL A 8 9.02 -3.35 8.16
C VAL A 8 9.13 -2.31 9.27
N SER A 9 8.83 -1.05 8.98
CA SER A 9 8.87 0.04 9.95
C SER A 9 8.08 1.26 9.46
N ALA A 10 7.72 2.12 10.40
CA ALA A 10 7.20 3.45 10.13
C ALA A 10 8.04 4.49 10.86
N THR A 11 8.29 5.63 10.22
CA THR A 11 8.97 6.78 10.80
C THR A 11 8.13 8.03 10.58
N LYS A 12 8.07 8.89 11.59
CA LYS A 12 7.38 10.18 11.52
C LYS A 12 8.33 11.24 10.97
N ASN A 13 7.88 11.97 9.96
CA ASN A 13 8.58 13.10 9.40
C ASN A 13 8.26 14.38 10.19
N THR A 14 9.13 15.41 10.10
CA THR A 14 8.96 16.67 10.83
C THR A 14 7.66 17.41 10.49
N ASN A 15 7.12 17.19 9.29
CA ASN A 15 5.87 17.79 8.81
C ASN A 15 4.60 17.00 9.21
N GLY A 16 4.72 15.97 10.07
CA GLY A 16 3.59 15.17 10.52
C GLY A 16 3.13 14.08 9.53
N THR A 17 3.85 13.88 8.43
CA THR A 17 3.66 12.74 7.52
C THR A 17 4.45 11.51 7.99
N PHE A 18 4.23 10.35 7.37
CA PHE A 18 4.92 9.12 7.76
C PHE A 18 5.53 8.41 6.57
N ASN A 19 6.79 8.00 6.71
CA ASN A 19 7.41 7.06 5.78
C ASN A 19 7.25 5.64 6.33
N VAL A 20 6.88 4.70 5.46
CA VAL A 20 6.67 3.29 5.80
C VAL A 20 7.55 2.45 4.90
N ASN A 21 8.49 1.72 5.49
CA ASN A 21 9.32 0.77 4.76
C ASN A 21 8.53 -0.54 4.60
N VAL A 22 8.42 -1.02 3.36
CA VAL A 22 7.59 -2.17 3.02
C VAL A 22 8.40 -3.14 2.16
N ARG A 23 8.32 -4.42 2.49
CA ARG A 23 8.89 -5.49 1.66
C ARG A 23 7.78 -6.25 0.97
N ALA A 24 7.86 -6.41 -0.35
CA ALA A 24 6.85 -7.15 -1.09
C ALA A 24 7.42 -7.83 -2.34
N THR A 25 6.79 -8.95 -2.70
CA THR A 25 7.01 -9.65 -3.97
C THR A 25 5.76 -9.49 -4.82
N ASN A 26 5.84 -8.66 -5.86
CA ASN A 26 4.68 -8.35 -6.71
C ASN A 26 4.75 -9.11 -8.04
N PRO A 27 3.63 -9.64 -8.54
CA PRO A 27 3.58 -10.23 -9.89
C PRO A 27 3.46 -9.14 -10.96
N GLU A 28 4.39 -9.07 -11.92
CA GLU A 28 4.45 -7.99 -12.92
C GLU A 28 3.18 -7.84 -13.78
N LEU A 29 2.51 -8.94 -14.13
CA LEU A 29 1.48 -8.92 -15.18
C LEU A 29 0.11 -8.45 -14.71
N ILE A 30 -0.20 -8.64 -13.43
CA ILE A 30 -1.53 -8.38 -12.87
C ILE A 30 -1.50 -7.43 -11.69
N PHE A 31 -0.32 -7.01 -11.20
CA PHE A 31 -0.23 -6.09 -10.08
C PHE A 31 -0.74 -4.70 -10.45
N SER A 32 -1.58 -4.11 -9.61
CA SER A 32 -2.24 -2.83 -9.87
C SER A 32 -1.97 -1.78 -8.79
N GLY A 33 -1.20 -2.10 -7.76
CA GLY A 33 -0.82 -1.17 -6.70
C GLY A 33 -1.12 -1.70 -5.30
N TYR A 34 -1.25 -0.79 -4.35
CA TYR A 34 -1.50 -1.10 -2.94
C TYR A 34 -2.66 -0.28 -2.39
N ARG A 35 -3.33 -0.84 -1.39
CA ARG A 35 -4.36 -0.19 -0.59
C ARG A 35 -3.98 -0.21 0.88
N LEU A 36 -3.96 0.94 1.52
CA LEU A 36 -3.68 1.11 2.94
C LEU A 36 -4.97 1.25 3.74
N TYR A 37 -5.02 0.53 4.84
CA TYR A 37 -6.10 0.58 5.83
C TYR A 37 -5.52 1.19 7.09
N LEU A 38 -6.18 2.21 7.61
CA LEU A 38 -5.78 2.94 8.80
C LEU A 38 -6.91 2.87 9.83
N ALA A 39 -6.59 2.50 11.06
CA ALA A 39 -7.55 2.39 12.14
C ALA A 39 -6.93 2.70 13.50
N THR A 40 -7.77 2.76 14.54
CA THR A 40 -7.34 2.97 15.93
C THR A 40 -6.91 1.67 16.63
N THR A 41 -7.23 0.50 16.07
CA THR A 41 -6.82 -0.80 16.59
C THR A 41 -6.10 -1.63 15.51
N GLU A 42 -5.22 -2.54 15.94
CA GLU A 42 -4.52 -3.45 15.02
C GLU A 42 -5.52 -4.31 14.23
N ASN A 43 -6.54 -4.85 14.91
CA ASN A 43 -7.52 -5.72 14.30
C ASN A 43 -8.30 -5.03 13.19
N ASP A 44 -8.76 -3.80 13.42
CA ASP A 44 -9.58 -3.07 12.44
C ASP A 44 -8.75 -2.66 11.22
N ALA A 45 -7.47 -2.33 11.40
CA ALA A 45 -6.57 -2.05 10.29
C ALA A 45 -6.37 -3.30 9.41
N ARG A 46 -6.17 -4.47 10.01
CA ARG A 46 -5.94 -5.72 9.27
C ARG A 46 -7.21 -6.31 8.66
N ASN A 47 -8.32 -6.23 9.39
CA ASN A 47 -9.55 -6.96 9.11
C ASN A 47 -10.72 -6.00 8.83
N SER A 48 -10.49 -4.98 8.01
CA SER A 48 -11.56 -4.08 7.55
C SER A 48 -12.72 -4.89 6.96
N GLY A 49 -13.94 -4.61 7.44
CA GLY A 49 -15.16 -5.23 6.93
C GLY A 49 -15.50 -4.83 5.49
N ASP A 50 -14.95 -3.70 5.03
CA ASP A 50 -15.01 -3.26 3.63
C ASP A 50 -13.59 -3.16 3.05
N LEU A 51 -13.31 -3.98 2.05
CA LEU A 51 -12.02 -3.98 1.33
C LEU A 51 -11.88 -2.81 0.34
N ASN A 52 -12.91 -1.98 0.17
CA ASN A 52 -12.88 -0.77 -0.65
C ASN A 52 -12.72 0.52 0.15
N ALA A 53 -12.81 0.48 1.48
CA ALA A 53 -12.70 1.65 2.34
C ALA A 53 -11.25 2.15 2.55
N GLY A 54 -10.25 1.39 2.11
CA GLY A 54 -8.85 1.78 2.24
C GLY A 54 -8.42 2.86 1.23
N ALA A 55 -7.30 3.52 1.51
CA ALA A 55 -6.70 4.50 0.61
C ALA A 55 -5.81 3.81 -0.42
N ASP A 56 -6.07 4.05 -1.70
CA ASP A 56 -5.20 3.56 -2.77
C ASP A 56 -3.96 4.43 -2.92
N CYS A 57 -2.88 3.76 -3.29
CA CYS A 57 -1.57 4.36 -3.38
C CYS A 57 -1.37 4.99 -4.78
N THR A 58 -0.88 6.24 -4.83
CA THR A 58 -0.47 6.93 -6.06
C THR A 58 1.02 6.71 -6.30
N LEU A 59 1.39 6.19 -7.47
CA LEU A 59 2.78 5.81 -7.80
C LEU A 59 3.62 7.03 -8.23
N SER A 60 4.87 7.11 -7.79
CA SER A 60 5.75 8.26 -8.07
C SER A 60 6.13 8.43 -9.55
N ALA A 61 6.11 7.36 -10.33
CA ALA A 61 6.53 7.35 -11.74
C ALA A 61 5.49 6.68 -12.66
N GLY A 62 4.22 6.63 -12.25
CA GLY A 62 3.15 5.95 -12.99
C GLY A 62 3.22 4.42 -13.00
N SER A 63 4.36 3.83 -12.62
CA SER A 63 4.51 2.39 -12.38
C SER A 63 5.52 2.13 -11.25
N LEU A 64 5.30 1.06 -10.49
CA LEU A 64 6.26 0.54 -9.52
C LEU A 64 7.24 -0.34 -10.28
N VAL A 65 8.53 -0.16 -10.04
CA VAL A 65 9.53 -1.12 -10.52
C VAL A 65 9.32 -2.42 -9.74
N VAL A 66 8.77 -3.41 -10.44
CA VAL A 66 8.59 -4.78 -9.98
C VAL A 66 9.63 -5.62 -10.69
N LEU A 67 10.28 -6.54 -9.96
CA LEU A 67 11.22 -7.49 -10.53
C LEU A 67 10.61 -8.90 -10.46
N PRO A 68 10.78 -9.75 -11.49
CA PRO A 68 10.16 -11.07 -11.49
C PRO A 68 10.71 -11.91 -10.33
N VAL A 69 9.80 -12.45 -9.51
CA VAL A 69 10.12 -13.45 -8.47
C VAL A 69 11.13 -12.96 -7.42
N GLN A 70 11.30 -11.65 -7.24
CA GLN A 70 12.22 -11.08 -6.27
C GLN A 70 11.52 -10.12 -5.30
N PRO A 71 11.68 -10.31 -3.97
CA PRO A 71 11.21 -9.33 -3.01
C PRO A 71 11.99 -8.03 -3.17
N ARG A 72 11.28 -6.90 -3.10
CA ARG A 72 11.86 -5.56 -3.13
C ARG A 72 11.42 -4.77 -1.91
N ASP A 73 12.29 -3.90 -1.44
CA ASP A 73 11.99 -2.89 -0.43
C ASP A 73 11.46 -1.62 -1.10
N TYR A 74 10.34 -1.13 -0.60
CA TYR A 74 9.64 0.06 -1.05
C TYR A 74 9.52 1.04 0.11
N VAL A 75 9.46 2.33 -0.22
CA VAL A 75 9.13 3.38 0.74
C VAL A 75 7.77 3.97 0.38
N PHE A 76 6.80 3.83 1.28
CA PHE A 76 5.50 4.45 1.15
C PHE A 76 5.39 5.71 2.00
N LEU A 77 4.70 6.71 1.49
CA LEU A 77 4.41 7.95 2.19
C LEU A 77 2.94 8.01 2.57
N ILE A 78 2.64 8.32 3.82
CA ILE A 78 1.29 8.66 4.30
C ILE A 78 1.26 10.18 4.47
N ASP A 79 0.52 10.85 3.60
CA ASP A 79 0.44 12.30 3.54
C ASP A 79 -0.91 12.71 2.94
N PRO A 80 -1.75 13.47 3.66
CA PRO A 80 -3.07 13.89 3.18
C PRO A 80 -3.02 14.93 2.05
N SER A 81 -1.85 15.50 1.74
CA SER A 81 -1.74 16.57 0.75
C SER A 81 -1.99 16.08 -0.68
N GLU A 82 -2.48 16.97 -1.53
CA GLU A 82 -2.71 16.68 -2.96
C GLU A 82 -1.43 16.71 -3.80
N ASN A 83 -0.29 17.05 -3.20
CA ASN A 83 0.98 17.16 -3.89
C ASN A 83 1.39 15.84 -4.53
N THR A 84 1.84 15.91 -5.78
CA THR A 84 2.46 14.79 -6.49
C THR A 84 3.79 14.44 -5.87
N ILE A 85 4.18 13.16 -5.94
CA ILE A 85 5.48 12.72 -5.49
C ILE A 85 6.53 13.27 -6.46
N ALA A 86 7.53 13.98 -5.94
CA ALA A 86 8.65 14.46 -6.76
C ALA A 86 9.50 13.29 -7.25
N ALA A 87 9.88 13.31 -8.53
CA ALA A 87 10.80 12.33 -9.09
C ALA A 87 12.14 12.36 -8.31
N GLY A 88 12.67 11.19 -7.98
CA GLY A 88 13.90 11.07 -7.20
C GLY A 88 13.77 11.30 -5.69
N SER A 89 12.55 11.46 -5.17
CA SER A 89 12.30 11.61 -3.71
C SER A 89 12.61 10.36 -2.87
N GLY A 90 12.82 9.21 -3.51
CA GLY A 90 12.98 7.92 -2.83
C GLY A 90 11.66 7.33 -2.31
N ILE A 91 10.51 7.98 -2.59
CA ILE A 91 9.18 7.46 -2.27
C ILE A 91 8.65 6.69 -3.47
N ASP A 92 8.29 5.42 -3.27
CA ASP A 92 7.71 4.57 -4.30
C ASP A 92 6.20 4.81 -4.46
N CYS A 93 5.50 5.02 -3.35
CA CYS A 93 4.07 5.26 -3.37
C CYS A 93 3.58 6.22 -2.28
N LYS A 94 2.50 6.97 -2.55
CA LYS A 94 1.86 7.88 -1.59
C LYS A 94 0.40 7.52 -1.37
N PHE A 95 -0.01 7.43 -0.11
CA PHE A 95 -1.39 7.32 0.32
C PHE A 95 -1.91 8.68 0.77
N LYS A 96 -2.97 9.17 0.10
CA LYS A 96 -3.63 10.44 0.44
C LYS A 96 -4.60 10.25 1.60
N VAL A 97 -4.05 10.08 2.80
CA VAL A 97 -4.84 9.87 4.02
C VAL A 97 -4.15 10.53 5.21
N GLN A 98 -4.94 11.05 6.14
CA GLN A 98 -4.43 11.57 7.40
C GLN A 98 -4.08 10.41 8.34
N GLY A 99 -2.78 10.21 8.58
CA GLY A 99 -2.30 9.37 9.68
C GLY A 99 -2.10 10.18 10.95
N ASN A 100 -2.35 9.57 12.12
CA ASN A 100 -1.99 10.17 13.41
C ASN A 100 -1.09 9.18 14.17
N THR A 101 -0.22 9.72 15.03
CA THR A 101 0.55 8.92 15.98
C THR A 101 -0.40 8.05 16.82
N GLY A 102 -0.07 6.78 16.97
CA GLY A 102 -0.88 5.80 17.69
C GLY A 102 -1.88 5.02 16.83
N ASN A 103 -2.19 5.47 15.61
CA ASN A 103 -3.00 4.70 14.67
C ASN A 103 -2.23 3.47 14.17
N PHE A 104 -2.97 2.41 13.85
CA PHE A 104 -2.44 1.21 13.20
C PHE A 104 -2.69 1.28 11.71
N ILE A 105 -1.72 0.78 10.94
CA ILE A 105 -1.82 0.63 9.49
C ILE A 105 -1.62 -0.83 9.07
N ALA A 106 -2.36 -1.25 8.05
CA ALA A 106 -2.09 -2.46 7.29
C ALA A 106 -2.20 -2.16 5.80
N VAL A 107 -1.51 -2.94 4.97
CA VAL A 107 -1.51 -2.76 3.52
C VAL A 107 -1.91 -4.06 2.84
N ARG A 108 -2.66 -3.93 1.76
CA ARG A 108 -3.00 -5.03 0.84
C ARG A 108 -2.48 -4.69 -0.54
N ALA A 109 -2.03 -5.70 -1.25
CA ALA A 109 -1.66 -5.57 -2.64
C ALA A 109 -2.91 -5.79 -3.52
N LEU A 110 -3.04 -4.99 -4.56
CA LEU A 110 -4.12 -5.05 -5.53
C LEU A 110 -3.64 -5.75 -6.79
N SER A 111 -4.49 -6.57 -7.37
CA SER A 111 -4.24 -7.13 -8.70
C SER A 111 -5.49 -7.23 -9.55
N LEU A 112 -5.30 -7.21 -10.86
CA LEU A 112 -6.36 -7.41 -11.83
C LEU A 112 -6.60 -8.91 -12.03
N SER A 113 -7.85 -9.34 -11.87
CA SER A 113 -8.31 -10.63 -12.37
C SER A 113 -9.08 -10.40 -13.67
N ILE A 114 -8.66 -11.11 -14.71
CA ILE A 114 -9.27 -11.06 -16.04
C ILE A 114 -10.00 -12.37 -16.27
N GLN A 115 -11.32 -12.32 -16.39
CA GLN A 115 -12.12 -13.47 -16.80
C GLN A 115 -12.31 -13.43 -18.32
N VAL A 116 -11.42 -14.12 -19.03
CA VAL A 116 -11.32 -14.08 -20.50
C VAL A 116 -12.61 -14.55 -21.19
N GLN A 117 -13.39 -15.42 -20.55
CA GLN A 117 -14.62 -15.98 -21.12
C GLN A 117 -15.81 -14.99 -21.11
N SER A 118 -15.85 -14.03 -20.19
CA SER A 118 -16.94 -13.05 -20.04
C SER A 118 -16.54 -11.63 -20.42
N GLY A 119 -15.26 -11.38 -20.73
CA GLY A 119 -14.74 -10.03 -20.99
C GLY A 119 -14.75 -9.11 -19.78
N SER A 120 -14.97 -9.64 -18.57
CA SER A 120 -15.04 -8.86 -17.33
C SER A 120 -13.71 -8.89 -16.58
N SER A 121 -13.32 -7.74 -16.01
CA SER A 121 -12.19 -7.63 -15.10
C SER A 121 -12.67 -7.24 -13.69
N THR A 122 -11.99 -7.76 -12.67
CA THR A 122 -12.25 -7.42 -11.26
C THR A 122 -10.93 -7.14 -10.55
N ILE A 123 -10.94 -6.27 -9.54
CA ILE A 123 -9.78 -6.09 -8.66
C ILE A 123 -9.84 -7.16 -7.58
N GLN A 124 -8.78 -7.97 -7.52
CA GLN A 124 -8.49 -8.87 -6.43
C GLN A 124 -7.63 -8.17 -5.40
N VAL A 125 -7.93 -8.42 -4.14
CA VAL A 125 -7.23 -7.85 -3.00
C VAL A 125 -6.54 -8.99 -2.26
N SER A 126 -5.25 -8.85 -1.96
CA SER A 126 -4.52 -9.84 -1.16
C SER A 126 -5.08 -9.96 0.26
N GLY A 127 -4.61 -10.96 1.00
CA GLY A 127 -4.69 -10.94 2.46
C GLY A 127 -4.01 -9.68 3.04
N PRO A 128 -4.29 -9.31 4.30
CA PRO A 128 -3.65 -8.17 4.94
C PRO A 128 -2.18 -8.47 5.23
N SER A 129 -1.34 -7.42 5.19
CA SER A 129 -0.03 -7.45 5.82
C SER A 129 -0.13 -7.67 7.34
N ASN A 130 1.03 -7.73 8.00
CA ASN A 130 1.09 -7.33 9.42
C ASN A 130 0.64 -5.88 9.59
N ALA A 131 0.24 -5.51 10.79
CA ALA A 131 -0.01 -4.12 11.13
C ALA A 131 1.15 -3.56 11.96
N ILE A 132 1.37 -2.26 11.81
CA ILE A 132 2.32 -1.50 12.62
C ILE A 132 1.64 -0.23 13.12
N GLN A 133 2.03 0.22 14.31
CA GLN A 133 1.56 1.47 14.88
C GLN A 133 2.42 2.63 14.34
N LEU A 134 1.77 3.74 13.99
CA LEU A 134 2.45 4.96 13.57
C LEU A 134 3.07 5.65 14.81
N PRO A 135 4.36 6.03 14.76
CA PRO A 135 5.08 6.63 15.89
C PRO A 135 4.72 8.09 16.17
#